data_AF-A0A8H5BSJ1-F1
#
_entry.id   AF-A0A8H5BSJ1-F1
#
_cell.length_a   1.000
_cell.length_b   1.000
_cell.length_c   1.000
_cell.angle_alpha   90.00
_cell.angle_beta   90.00
_cell.angle_gamma   90.00
#
_symmetry.space_group_name_H-M   'P 1'
#
loop_
_entity.id
_entity.type
_entity.pdbx_description
1 polymer ?
#
loop_
_entity_poly.entity_id
_entity_poly.type
_entity_poly.pdbx_seq_one_letter_code
_entity_poly.pdbx_strand_id
1 'polypeptide(L)'
;MPDQSTAFELNRDIHPNSVPISLPPPLLACLTSLTFSCDWRNSHVLSILQQCTRTLEDLTVEFSNLHFPTPSARAQYPKGSIRLPKLRSLRICAPIRHRRANRLLHYLCAPNLSTLDIDMNTSELASRENELLLDFLSRSHCQTSLTYLRLSRSKIPEFINLVEVLPLTPALTHLGLDDVTLPKNLWIGLRDAQCLPALETLEILQGTLRNPLFYTGDMINFLHRRA
;
A
#
# COMPACT_ATOMS: atom_id res chain seq x y z
N MET A 1 51.55 37.71 -5.65
CA MET A 1 50.13 37.71 -6.07
C MET A 1 49.44 36.62 -5.27
N PRO A 2 48.41 36.93 -4.47
CA PRO A 2 47.74 35.94 -3.64
C PRO A 2 46.76 35.10 -4.49
N ASP A 3 46.80 33.80 -4.24
CA ASP A 3 46.08 32.75 -4.94
C ASP A 3 44.58 32.77 -4.54
N GLN A 4 43.68 32.97 -5.50
CA GLN A 4 42.23 33.13 -5.27
C GLN A 4 41.46 31.78 -5.28
N SER A 5 42.15 30.64 -5.13
CA SER A 5 41.57 29.31 -5.35
C SER A 5 40.98 28.62 -4.10
N THR A 6 40.43 29.35 -3.12
CA THR A 6 39.81 28.77 -1.90
C THR A 6 38.40 29.27 -1.56
N ALA A 7 37.75 30.03 -2.45
CA ALA A 7 36.47 30.68 -2.10
C ALA A 7 35.23 29.75 -2.04
N PHE A 8 35.34 28.48 -2.42
CA PHE A 8 34.23 27.54 -2.34
C PHE A 8 34.69 26.13 -1.94
N GLU A 9 35.11 25.96 -0.69
CA GLU A 9 34.97 24.67 -0.02
C GLU A 9 33.47 24.41 0.13
N LEU A 10 32.88 23.86 -0.93
CA LEU A 10 31.54 23.28 -0.93
C LEU A 10 31.49 22.26 0.20
N ASN A 11 30.84 22.66 1.28
CA ASN A 11 30.57 21.87 2.47
C ASN A 11 29.71 20.66 2.04
N ARG A 12 30.38 19.57 1.61
CA ARG A 12 29.74 18.36 1.05
C ARG A 12 28.92 17.59 2.10
N ASP A 13 28.96 18.01 3.36
CA ASP A 13 28.25 17.38 4.47
C ASP A 13 26.84 17.95 4.72
N ILE A 14 26.45 19.03 4.05
CA ILE A 14 25.05 19.46 4.05
C ILE A 14 24.33 18.66 2.96
N HIS A 15 23.85 17.46 3.32
CA HIS A 15 22.90 16.76 2.48
C HIS A 15 21.69 17.70 2.24
N PRO A 16 21.42 18.14 1.00
CA PRO A 16 20.37 19.12 0.69
C PRO A 16 18.94 18.63 0.99
N ASN A 17 18.77 17.41 1.49
CA ASN A 17 17.49 16.74 1.72
C ASN A 17 17.03 16.79 3.20
N SER A 18 17.60 17.66 4.04
CA SER A 18 17.32 17.64 5.49
C SER A 18 16.53 18.82 6.03
N VAL A 19 16.04 19.75 5.22
CA VAL A 19 15.17 20.82 5.73
C VAL A 19 13.76 20.24 5.90
N PRO A 20 13.28 20.00 7.13
CA PRO A 20 11.94 19.52 7.35
C PRO A 20 10.96 20.58 6.86
N ILE A 21 10.02 20.18 6.00
CA ILE A 21 8.93 21.06 5.61
C ILE A 21 8.04 21.24 6.84
N SER A 22 8.18 22.39 7.49
CA SER A 22 7.37 22.76 8.65
C SER A 22 6.03 23.30 8.16
N LEU A 23 5.05 22.43 7.99
CA LEU A 23 3.67 22.87 7.84
C LEU A 23 3.12 23.29 9.21
N PRO A 24 2.37 24.40 9.32
CA PRO A 24 1.75 24.80 10.56
C PRO A 24 0.82 23.69 11.09
N PRO A 25 0.94 23.28 12.37
CA PRO A 25 0.07 22.23 12.94
C PRO A 25 -1.43 22.47 12.78
N PRO A 26 -1.96 23.71 12.87
CA PRO A 26 -3.38 23.97 12.63
C PRO A 26 -3.85 23.60 11.22
N LEU A 27 -2.97 23.79 10.22
CA LEU A 27 -3.28 23.44 8.84
C LEU A 27 -3.36 21.93 8.67
N LEU A 28 -2.38 21.19 9.21
CA LEU A 28 -2.35 19.73 9.17
C LEU A 28 -3.56 19.10 9.88
N ALA A 29 -4.00 19.68 10.99
CA ALA A 29 -5.15 19.21 11.74
C ALA A 29 -6.49 19.35 10.97
N CYS A 30 -6.54 20.15 9.91
CA CYS A 30 -7.74 20.38 9.10
C CYS A 30 -7.70 19.64 7.74
N LEU A 31 -6.62 18.92 7.42
CA LEU A 31 -6.50 18.22 6.14
C LEU A 31 -7.43 17.01 6.06
N THR A 32 -8.32 17.01 5.07
CA THR A 32 -9.18 15.87 4.74
C THR A 32 -8.56 15.01 3.63
N SER A 33 -7.77 15.60 2.75
CA SER A 33 -7.06 14.90 1.68
C SER A 33 -5.59 15.25 1.71
N LEU A 34 -4.73 14.24 1.56
CA LEU A 34 -3.28 14.42 1.53
C LEU A 34 -2.66 13.51 0.48
N THR A 35 -1.85 14.12 -0.39
CA THR A 35 -1.07 13.40 -1.41
C THR A 35 0.41 13.70 -1.20
N PHE A 36 1.22 12.64 -1.07
CA PHE A 36 2.68 12.73 -1.09
C PHE A 36 3.19 12.25 -2.43
N SER A 37 3.90 13.09 -3.18
CA SER A 37 4.52 12.75 -4.48
C SER A 37 6.00 13.13 -4.54
N CYS A 38 6.69 12.88 -3.42
CA CYS A 38 8.03 13.38 -3.15
C CYS A 38 8.96 12.27 -2.61
N ASP A 39 10.26 12.49 -2.69
CA ASP A 39 11.33 11.58 -2.26
C ASP A 39 11.66 11.71 -0.76
N TRP A 40 10.69 12.12 0.05
CA TRP A 40 10.89 12.38 1.47
C TRP A 40 11.28 11.12 2.21
N ARG A 41 12.07 11.27 3.28
CA ARG A 41 12.31 10.15 4.19
C ARG A 41 11.00 9.75 4.86
N ASN A 42 10.80 8.45 5.02
CA ASN A 42 9.61 7.87 5.65
C ASN A 42 9.25 8.48 7.01
N SER A 43 10.25 8.83 7.82
CA SER A 43 10.02 9.48 9.12
C SER A 43 9.24 10.79 8.98
N HIS A 44 9.45 11.57 7.91
CA HIS A 44 8.71 12.81 7.67
C HIS A 44 7.25 12.51 7.32
N VAL A 45 7.01 11.55 6.41
CA VAL A 45 5.65 11.11 6.05
C VAL A 45 4.91 10.64 7.30
N LEU A 46 5.52 9.77 8.11
CA LEU A 46 4.91 9.28 9.35
C LEU A 46 4.66 10.41 10.36
N SER A 47 5.58 11.37 10.51
CA SER A 47 5.41 12.51 11.42
C SER A 47 4.27 13.45 11.01
N ILE A 48 4.03 13.61 9.70
CA ILE A 48 2.93 14.41 9.19
C ILE A 48 1.61 13.65 9.35
N LEU A 49 1.60 12.36 9.04
CA LEU A 49 0.40 11.52 9.23
C LEU A 49 -0.04 11.47 10.70
N GLN A 50 0.89 11.46 11.65
CA GLN A 50 0.58 11.56 13.08
C GLN A 50 -0.19 12.85 13.44
N GLN A 51 0.05 13.94 12.71
CA GLN A 51 -0.63 15.22 12.91
C GLN A 51 -1.98 15.30 12.20
N CYS A 52 -2.21 14.47 11.18
CA CYS A 52 -3.45 14.44 10.38
C CYS A 52 -4.50 13.42 10.88
N THR A 53 -4.28 12.82 12.06
CA THR A 53 -5.06 11.65 12.52
C THR A 53 -6.57 11.90 12.69
N ARG A 54 -7.01 13.14 12.93
CA ARG A 54 -8.41 13.43 13.28
C ARG A 54 -9.32 13.71 12.09
N THR A 55 -8.76 14.11 10.96
CA THR A 55 -9.50 14.71 9.84
C THR A 55 -9.23 14.05 8.50
N LEU A 56 -8.12 13.32 8.37
CA LEU A 56 -7.73 12.73 7.09
C LEU A 56 -8.70 11.63 6.64
N GLU A 57 -9.27 11.82 5.46
CA GLU A 57 -10.23 10.93 4.78
C GLU A 57 -9.61 10.25 3.55
N ASP A 58 -8.76 10.97 2.81
CA ASP A 58 -8.07 10.46 1.61
C ASP A 58 -6.56 10.59 1.75
N LEU A 59 -5.84 9.48 1.58
CA LEU A 59 -4.39 9.44 1.59
C LEU A 59 -3.86 8.79 0.32
N THR A 60 -3.12 9.56 -0.47
CA THR A 60 -2.34 9.03 -1.60
C THR A 60 -0.86 9.18 -1.31
N VAL A 61 -0.09 8.11 -1.50
CA VAL A 61 1.35 8.12 -1.28
C VAL A 61 2.04 7.54 -2.51
N GLU A 62 2.67 8.41 -3.27
CA GLU A 62 3.44 8.10 -4.48
C GLU A 62 4.93 8.14 -4.15
N PHE A 63 5.57 6.98 -4.22
CA PHE A 63 6.92 6.81 -3.70
C PHE A 63 7.99 6.99 -4.76
N SER A 64 8.44 8.21 -5.03
CA SER A 64 9.50 8.41 -6.03
C SER A 64 10.89 7.87 -5.59
N ASN A 65 11.23 7.91 -4.29
CA ASN A 65 12.53 7.43 -3.77
C ASN A 65 12.59 7.15 -2.25
N LEU A 66 11.79 6.21 -1.74
CA LEU A 66 11.78 5.95 -0.30
C LEU A 66 12.92 5.05 0.19
N HIS A 67 13.73 5.61 1.08
CA HIS A 67 14.53 4.83 2.01
C HIS A 67 13.70 4.48 3.24
N PHE A 68 13.38 3.19 3.41
CA PHE A 68 12.74 2.73 4.63
C PHE A 68 13.66 2.85 5.83
N PRO A 69 13.12 3.26 6.98
CA PRO A 69 13.93 3.49 8.14
C PRO A 69 14.70 2.21 8.49
N THR A 70 15.96 2.39 8.91
CA THR A 70 16.78 1.33 9.48
C THR A 70 16.06 0.68 10.66
N PRO A 71 16.43 -0.54 11.08
CA PRO A 71 15.82 -1.21 12.24
C PRO A 71 15.66 -0.32 13.48
N SER A 72 16.59 0.62 13.70
CA SER A 72 16.53 1.62 14.78
C SER A 72 15.28 2.51 14.76
N ALA A 73 14.81 2.91 13.58
CA ALA A 73 13.63 3.77 13.47
C ALA A 73 12.31 2.99 13.53
N ARG A 74 12.34 1.64 13.48
CA ARG A 74 11.16 0.83 13.84
C ARG A 74 10.80 0.94 15.33
N ALA A 75 11.75 1.27 16.19
CA ALA A 75 11.48 1.51 17.61
C ALA A 75 10.67 2.79 17.84
N GLN A 76 10.82 3.81 16.98
CA GLN A 76 10.11 5.09 17.10
C GLN A 76 8.66 5.00 16.61
N TYR A 77 8.40 4.15 15.62
CA TYR A 77 7.08 3.98 15.04
C TYR A 77 6.66 2.52 15.20
N PRO A 78 6.05 2.13 16.33
CA PRO A 78 5.57 0.78 16.48
C PRO A 78 4.48 0.47 15.45
N LYS A 79 4.28 -0.82 15.22
CA LYS A 79 3.23 -1.35 14.33
C LYS A 79 1.86 -0.78 14.71
N GLY A 80 1.13 -0.25 13.73
CA GLY A 80 -0.19 0.37 13.93
C GLY A 80 -0.18 1.66 14.78
N SER A 81 0.97 2.30 14.97
CA SER A 81 1.10 3.53 15.77
C SER A 81 0.29 4.72 15.25
N ILE A 82 -0.06 4.74 13.96
CA ILE A 82 -0.80 5.82 13.33
C ILE A 82 -2.23 5.36 13.07
N ARG A 83 -3.16 5.82 13.91
CA ARG A 83 -4.59 5.54 13.76
C ARG A 83 -5.24 6.67 12.96
N LEU A 84 -5.85 6.32 11.83
CA LEU A 84 -6.54 7.23 10.93
C LEU A 84 -8.04 6.85 10.89
N PRO A 85 -8.81 7.14 11.95
CA PRO A 85 -10.20 6.70 12.08
C PRO A 85 -11.15 7.25 11.01
N LYS A 86 -10.82 8.36 10.35
CA LYS A 86 -11.65 8.91 9.26
C LYS A 86 -11.19 8.51 7.87
N LEU A 87 -10.07 7.79 7.74
CA LEU A 87 -9.51 7.43 6.45
C LEU A 87 -10.44 6.44 5.74
N ARG A 88 -10.95 6.85 4.58
CA ARG A 88 -11.82 6.09 3.69
C ARG A 88 -11.07 5.57 2.48
N SER A 89 -10.15 6.38 1.94
CA SER A 89 -9.37 6.02 0.76
C SER A 89 -7.87 6.01 1.06
N LEU A 90 -7.23 4.88 0.77
CA LEU A 90 -5.79 4.73 0.85
C LEU A 90 -5.25 4.24 -0.49
N ARG A 91 -4.39 5.06 -1.09
CA ARG A 91 -3.68 4.73 -2.32
C ARG A 91 -2.17 4.74 -2.09
N ILE A 92 -1.51 3.65 -2.44
CA ILE A 92 -0.07 3.42 -2.27
C ILE A 92 0.49 3.12 -3.66
N CYS A 93 1.16 4.11 -4.26
CA CYS A 93 1.73 4.01 -5.61
C CYS A 93 3.26 3.84 -5.53
N ALA A 94 3.77 2.70 -6.00
CA ALA A 94 5.19 2.41 -6.09
C ALA A 94 5.68 2.45 -7.56
N PRO A 95 6.64 3.32 -7.92
CA PRO A 95 7.32 3.25 -9.21
C PRO A 95 8.21 2.01 -9.29
N ILE A 96 8.59 1.66 -10.53
CA ILE A 96 9.18 0.38 -10.98
C ILE A 96 10.38 -0.16 -10.16
N ARG A 97 11.01 0.66 -9.31
CA ARG A 97 12.23 0.30 -8.57
C ARG A 97 12.08 0.20 -7.05
N HIS A 98 10.89 0.35 -6.49
CA HIS A 98 10.71 0.51 -5.03
C HIS A 98 10.06 -0.70 -4.33
N ARG A 99 10.90 -1.66 -3.93
CA ARG A 99 10.52 -2.93 -3.29
C ARG A 99 9.97 -2.85 -1.85
N ARG A 100 9.47 -1.69 -1.40
CA ARG A 100 9.12 -1.51 0.04
C ARG A 100 7.95 -0.57 0.31
N ALA A 101 7.34 0.02 -0.71
CA ALA A 101 6.26 1.01 -0.60
C ALA A 101 5.15 0.62 0.40
N ASN A 102 4.72 -0.65 0.34
CA ASN A 102 3.69 -1.22 1.20
C ASN A 102 4.05 -1.29 2.70
N ARG A 103 5.31 -1.08 3.10
CA ARG A 103 5.69 -1.02 4.53
C ARG A 103 5.01 0.12 5.27
N LEU A 104 4.49 1.13 4.56
CA LEU A 104 3.61 2.12 5.17
C LEU A 104 2.44 1.46 5.90
N LEU A 105 1.86 0.39 5.33
CA LEU A 105 0.76 -0.38 5.94
C LEU A 105 1.11 -0.94 7.32
N HIS A 106 2.39 -1.17 7.62
CA HIS A 106 2.83 -1.63 8.94
C HIS A 106 2.51 -0.62 10.05
N TYR A 107 2.53 0.67 9.74
CA TYR A 107 2.37 1.74 10.73
C TYR A 107 0.92 2.23 10.84
N LEU A 108 0.10 1.96 9.82
CA LEU A 108 -1.26 2.46 9.75
C LEU A 108 -2.29 1.52 10.41
N CYS A 109 -3.38 2.13 10.88
CA CYS A 109 -4.63 1.50 11.30
C CYS A 109 -5.78 2.40 10.83
N ALA A 110 -6.66 1.87 9.97
CA ALA A 110 -7.73 2.64 9.34
C ALA A 110 -9.06 1.87 9.39
N PRO A 111 -9.83 1.97 10.50
CA PRO A 111 -11.04 1.15 10.71
C PRO A 111 -12.20 1.43 9.75
N ASN A 112 -12.27 2.64 9.20
CA ASN A 112 -13.32 3.04 8.27
C ASN A 112 -12.85 3.03 6.81
N LEU A 113 -11.76 2.33 6.52
CA LEU A 113 -11.21 2.25 5.17
C LEU A 113 -12.18 1.52 4.24
N SER A 114 -12.66 2.19 3.21
CA SER A 114 -13.54 1.62 2.19
C SER A 114 -12.83 1.30 0.88
N THR A 115 -11.78 2.05 0.56
CA THR A 115 -11.03 1.94 -0.69
C THR A 115 -9.55 1.74 -0.39
N LEU A 116 -9.00 0.64 -0.90
CA LEU A 116 -7.57 0.32 -0.82
C LEU A 116 -7.01 0.04 -2.21
N ASP A 117 -6.10 0.89 -2.68
CA ASP A 117 -5.38 0.71 -3.94
C ASP A 117 -3.88 0.59 -3.65
N ILE A 118 -3.31 -0.58 -3.94
CA ILE A 118 -1.89 -0.87 -3.68
C ILE A 118 -1.22 -1.29 -4.97
N ASP A 119 -0.25 -0.49 -5.37
CA ASP A 119 0.72 -0.81 -6.39
C ASP A 119 1.96 -1.41 -5.72
N MET A 120 2.12 -2.73 -5.82
CA MET A 120 3.20 -3.40 -5.11
C MET A 120 4.53 -3.29 -5.87
N ASN A 121 4.49 -3.22 -7.20
CA ASN A 121 5.65 -3.17 -8.08
C ASN A 121 6.90 -3.91 -7.52
N THR A 122 6.77 -5.22 -7.42
CA THR A 122 7.76 -6.04 -6.74
C THR A 122 8.20 -7.13 -7.69
N SER A 123 9.38 -6.92 -8.28
CA SER A 123 10.00 -7.91 -9.16
C SER A 123 10.31 -9.23 -8.44
N GLU A 124 10.43 -9.19 -7.11
CA GLU A 124 10.76 -10.30 -6.20
C GLU A 124 10.09 -10.05 -4.83
N LEU A 125 8.85 -10.49 -4.64
CA LEU A 125 8.28 -10.53 -3.30
C LEU A 125 8.85 -11.71 -2.52
N ALA A 126 9.72 -11.40 -1.57
CA ALA A 126 9.83 -12.20 -0.38
C ALA A 126 8.46 -12.25 0.31
N SER A 127 8.05 -13.43 0.77
CA SER A 127 6.83 -13.73 1.55
C SER A 127 6.34 -12.63 2.51
N ARG A 128 7.26 -11.86 3.10
CA ARG A 128 7.00 -10.84 4.11
C ARG A 128 6.08 -9.68 3.71
N GLU A 129 5.93 -9.36 2.43
CA GLU A 129 5.14 -8.19 2.03
C GLU A 129 3.63 -8.46 2.01
N ASN A 130 3.22 -9.69 1.70
CA ASN A 130 1.82 -10.06 1.77
C ASN A 130 1.34 -10.18 3.22
N GLU A 131 2.24 -10.59 4.13
CA GLU A 131 1.97 -10.53 5.56
C GLU A 131 1.61 -9.10 5.98
N LEU A 132 2.17 -8.05 5.35
CA LEU A 132 1.83 -6.66 5.71
C LEU A 132 0.38 -6.29 5.40
N LEU A 133 -0.17 -6.77 4.27
CA LEU A 133 -1.55 -6.51 3.90
C LEU A 133 -2.50 -7.24 4.84
N LEU A 134 -2.28 -8.55 5.04
CA LEU A 134 -3.09 -9.36 5.95
C LEU A 134 -3.09 -8.79 7.38
N ASP A 135 -1.90 -8.42 7.85
CA ASP A 135 -1.67 -7.84 9.16
C ASP A 135 -2.32 -6.44 9.27
N PHE A 136 -2.25 -5.63 8.22
CA PHE A 136 -2.91 -4.33 8.16
C PHE A 136 -4.44 -4.45 8.25
N LEU A 137 -5.05 -5.34 7.47
CA LEU A 137 -6.50 -5.58 7.50
C LEU A 137 -6.95 -6.08 8.87
N SER A 138 -6.21 -7.05 9.43
CA SER A 138 -6.49 -7.59 10.76
C SER A 138 -6.45 -6.52 11.85
N ARG A 139 -5.45 -5.63 11.83
CA ARG A 139 -5.32 -4.53 12.82
C ARG A 139 -6.30 -3.38 12.58
N SER A 140 -6.62 -3.10 11.33
CA SER A 140 -7.49 -1.98 10.99
C SER A 140 -8.93 -2.28 11.37
N HIS A 141 -9.32 -3.56 11.38
CA HIS A 141 -10.71 -3.97 11.59
C HIS A 141 -11.67 -3.35 10.56
N CYS A 142 -11.22 -3.18 9.31
CA CYS A 142 -12.02 -2.61 8.21
C CYS A 142 -12.74 -3.68 7.36
N GLN A 143 -12.92 -4.89 7.89
CA GLN A 143 -13.49 -6.02 7.14
C GLN A 143 -14.91 -5.73 6.60
N THR A 144 -15.69 -4.93 7.34
CA THR A 144 -17.07 -4.58 7.01
C THR A 144 -17.19 -3.28 6.23
N SER A 145 -16.14 -2.44 6.22
CA SER A 145 -16.13 -1.15 5.53
C SER A 145 -15.42 -1.20 4.18
N LEU A 146 -14.46 -2.12 4.01
CA LEU A 146 -13.68 -2.26 2.78
C LEU A 146 -14.52 -2.83 1.64
N THR A 147 -14.94 -1.97 0.71
CA THR A 147 -15.75 -2.32 -0.45
C THR A 147 -14.95 -2.39 -1.75
N TYR A 148 -13.80 -1.71 -1.81
CA TYR A 148 -12.93 -1.65 -2.99
C TYR A 148 -11.49 -2.03 -2.64
N LEU A 149 -10.95 -3.03 -3.34
CA LEU A 149 -9.56 -3.46 -3.24
C LEU A 149 -8.97 -3.56 -4.65
N ARG A 150 -7.91 -2.80 -4.91
CA ARG A 150 -7.11 -2.92 -6.13
C ARG A 150 -5.68 -3.29 -5.79
N LEU A 151 -5.18 -4.32 -6.47
CA LEU A 151 -3.79 -4.72 -6.43
C LEU A 151 -3.20 -4.55 -7.82
N SER A 152 -2.09 -3.82 -7.90
CA SER A 152 -1.41 -3.53 -9.17
C SER A 152 0.06 -3.96 -9.14
N ARG A 153 0.57 -4.45 -10.28
CA ARG A 153 1.98 -4.80 -10.53
C ARG A 153 2.60 -5.71 -9.46
N SER A 154 1.83 -6.66 -8.95
CA SER A 154 2.25 -7.55 -7.87
C SER A 154 2.52 -8.96 -8.39
N LYS A 155 3.55 -9.61 -7.83
CA LYS A 155 3.76 -11.05 -8.04
C LYS A 155 3.26 -11.77 -6.80
N ILE A 156 2.06 -12.32 -6.86
CA ILE A 156 1.49 -13.04 -5.72
C ILE A 156 2.14 -14.42 -5.70
N PRO A 157 3.03 -14.72 -4.73
CA PRO A 157 3.69 -16.01 -4.66
C PRO A 157 2.65 -17.11 -4.44
N GLU A 158 2.91 -18.32 -4.94
CA GLU A 158 2.04 -19.50 -4.78
C GLU A 158 1.64 -19.80 -3.32
N PHE A 159 2.44 -19.32 -2.36
CA PHE A 159 2.30 -19.64 -0.94
C PHE A 159 1.59 -18.58 -0.10
N ILE A 160 1.35 -17.37 -0.63
CA ILE A 160 0.58 -16.38 0.13
C ILE A 160 -0.60 -15.90 -0.66
N ASN A 161 -1.73 -16.21 -0.06
CA ASN A 161 -2.96 -16.43 -0.73
C ASN A 161 -3.80 -15.17 -0.58
N LEU A 162 -4.16 -14.56 -1.70
CA LEU A 162 -5.41 -13.82 -1.77
C LEU A 162 -6.57 -14.64 -1.14
N VAL A 163 -6.49 -15.98 -1.14
CA VAL A 163 -7.37 -16.89 -0.40
C VAL A 163 -7.38 -16.69 1.13
N GLU A 164 -6.36 -16.07 1.73
CA GLU A 164 -6.36 -15.68 3.16
C GLU A 164 -6.85 -14.25 3.39
N VAL A 165 -6.52 -13.34 2.47
CA VAL A 165 -6.91 -11.92 2.56
C VAL A 165 -8.39 -11.72 2.26
N LEU A 166 -8.89 -12.32 1.19
CA LEU A 166 -10.25 -12.13 0.69
C LEU A 166 -11.36 -12.64 1.63
N PRO A 167 -11.19 -13.73 2.42
CA PRO A 167 -12.16 -14.08 3.46
C PRO A 167 -12.30 -13.00 4.55
N LEU A 168 -11.27 -12.20 4.80
CA LEU A 168 -11.34 -11.09 5.76
C LEU A 168 -12.09 -9.89 5.21
N THR A 169 -12.53 -9.88 3.95
CA THR A 169 -13.18 -8.72 3.33
C THR A 169 -14.56 -9.11 2.79
N PRO A 170 -15.50 -9.52 3.66
CA PRO A 170 -16.82 -9.99 3.23
C PRO A 170 -17.67 -8.90 2.55
N ALA A 171 -17.42 -7.63 2.85
CA ALA A 171 -18.10 -6.48 2.26
C ALA A 171 -17.52 -6.04 0.90
N LEU A 172 -16.48 -6.72 0.41
CA LEU A 172 -15.80 -6.33 -0.82
C LEU A 172 -16.72 -6.51 -2.04
N THR A 173 -17.08 -5.41 -2.69
CA THR A 173 -17.90 -5.41 -3.91
C THR A 173 -17.07 -5.28 -5.17
N HIS A 174 -15.88 -4.67 -5.08
CA HIS A 174 -14.98 -4.43 -6.22
C HIS A 174 -13.58 -4.97 -5.93
N LEU A 175 -13.11 -5.90 -6.79
CA LEU A 175 -11.76 -6.43 -6.77
C LEU A 175 -11.07 -6.13 -8.11
N GLY A 176 -10.01 -5.33 -8.08
CA GLY A 176 -9.17 -5.02 -9.24
C GLY A 176 -7.81 -5.72 -9.18
N LEU A 177 -7.44 -6.41 -10.25
CA LEU A 177 -6.16 -7.12 -10.41
C LEU A 177 -5.47 -6.64 -11.71
N ASP A 178 -4.51 -5.74 -11.55
CA ASP A 178 -3.80 -5.09 -12.65
C ASP A 178 -2.34 -5.52 -12.74
N ASP A 179 -1.94 -6.17 -13.83
CA ASP A 179 -0.56 -6.69 -13.98
C ASP A 179 -0.12 -7.56 -12.79
N VAL A 180 -1.04 -8.41 -12.31
CA VAL A 180 -0.82 -9.29 -11.16
C VAL A 180 -0.49 -10.69 -11.65
N THR A 181 0.62 -11.27 -11.18
CA THR A 181 0.91 -12.69 -11.40
C THR A 181 0.12 -13.51 -10.38
N LEU A 182 -0.94 -14.19 -10.85
CA LEU A 182 -1.81 -15.03 -10.01
C LEU A 182 -1.33 -16.49 -9.97
N PRO A 183 -1.42 -17.17 -8.81
CA PRO A 183 -1.12 -18.59 -8.73
C PRO A 183 -2.22 -19.43 -9.38
N LYS A 184 -1.84 -20.58 -9.95
CA LYS A 184 -2.75 -21.45 -10.74
C LYS A 184 -4.01 -21.86 -9.99
N ASN A 185 -3.87 -22.13 -8.70
CA ASN A 185 -4.92 -22.62 -7.80
C ASN A 185 -5.71 -21.51 -7.10
N LEU A 186 -5.50 -20.23 -7.43
CA LEU A 186 -6.18 -19.12 -6.76
C LEU A 186 -7.70 -19.28 -6.81
N TRP A 187 -8.24 -19.43 -8.00
CA TRP A 187 -9.70 -19.46 -8.23
C TRP A 187 -10.36 -20.70 -7.61
N ILE A 188 -9.64 -21.83 -7.59
CA ILE A 188 -10.06 -23.05 -6.89
C ILE A 188 -10.17 -22.77 -5.39
N GLY A 189 -9.13 -22.16 -4.80
CA GLY A 189 -9.12 -21.81 -3.38
C GLY A 189 -10.23 -20.82 -3.00
N LEU A 190 -10.44 -19.77 -3.82
CA LEU A 190 -11.50 -18.78 -3.57
C LEU A 190 -12.91 -19.37 -3.69
N ARG A 191 -13.09 -20.30 -4.63
CA ARG A 191 -14.35 -21.04 -4.80
C ARG A 191 -14.65 -21.89 -3.57
N ASP A 192 -13.68 -22.65 -3.10
CA ASP A 192 -13.88 -23.61 -2.01
C ASP A 192 -14.07 -22.91 -0.66
N ALA A 193 -13.46 -21.73 -0.49
CA ALA A 193 -13.59 -20.92 0.72
C ALA A 193 -14.85 -20.02 0.77
N GLN A 194 -15.75 -20.09 -0.23
CA GLN A 194 -16.95 -19.24 -0.34
C GLN A 194 -16.64 -17.74 -0.09
N CYS A 195 -15.49 -17.29 -0.58
CA CYS A 195 -15.01 -15.94 -0.29
C CYS A 195 -15.78 -14.88 -1.07
N LEU A 196 -15.75 -13.65 -0.54
CA LEU A 196 -16.27 -12.44 -1.19
C LEU A 196 -17.77 -12.49 -1.49
N PRO A 197 -18.68 -12.81 -0.55
CA PRO A 197 -20.11 -12.98 -0.86
C PRO A 197 -20.74 -11.76 -1.57
N ALA A 198 -20.23 -10.54 -1.34
CA ALA A 198 -20.73 -9.30 -1.93
C ALA A 198 -20.05 -8.86 -3.24
N LEU A 199 -19.13 -9.65 -3.82
CA LEU A 199 -18.40 -9.22 -5.03
C LEU A 199 -19.36 -9.05 -6.22
N GLU A 200 -19.41 -7.82 -6.74
CA GLU A 200 -20.18 -7.40 -7.90
C GLU A 200 -19.28 -7.23 -9.12
N THR A 201 -18.08 -6.67 -8.91
CA THR A 201 -17.15 -6.31 -9.99
C THR A 201 -15.80 -6.98 -9.77
N LEU A 202 -15.37 -7.75 -10.77
CA LEU A 202 -14.02 -8.32 -10.87
C LEU A 202 -13.33 -7.73 -12.10
N GLU A 203 -12.36 -6.84 -11.88
CA GLU A 203 -11.56 -6.24 -12.95
C GLU A 203 -10.23 -6.98 -13.07
N ILE A 204 -9.98 -7.60 -14.23
CA ILE A 204 -8.70 -8.24 -14.55
C ILE A 204 -8.12 -7.54 -15.77
N LEU A 205 -7.06 -6.77 -15.56
CA LEU A 205 -6.46 -5.94 -16.61
C LEU A 205 -5.33 -6.68 -17.34
N GLN A 206 -5.02 -6.22 -18.56
CA GLN A 206 -4.27 -6.98 -19.57
C GLN A 206 -2.91 -7.54 -19.13
N GLY A 207 -2.21 -6.89 -18.19
CA GLY A 207 -0.94 -7.42 -17.68
C GLY A 207 -1.10 -8.80 -17.02
N THR A 208 -2.20 -8.99 -16.27
CA THR A 208 -2.54 -10.24 -15.57
C THR A 208 -2.78 -11.39 -16.53
N LEU A 209 -3.44 -11.12 -17.67
CA LEU A 209 -3.81 -12.15 -18.67
C LEU A 209 -2.62 -12.65 -19.49
N ARG A 210 -1.50 -11.93 -19.50
CA ARG A 210 -0.27 -12.34 -20.21
C ARG A 210 0.51 -13.43 -19.48
N ASN A 211 0.13 -13.75 -18.25
CA ASN A 211 0.75 -14.85 -17.51
C ASN A 211 0.34 -16.19 -18.14
N PRO A 212 1.29 -17.00 -18.68
CA PRO A 212 0.97 -18.28 -19.30
C PRO A 212 0.38 -19.30 -18.32
N LEU A 213 0.47 -19.05 -17.01
CA LEU A 213 -0.11 -19.88 -15.96
C LEU A 213 -1.55 -19.48 -15.62
N PHE A 214 -2.07 -18.39 -16.21
CA PHE A 214 -3.44 -17.94 -15.98
C PHE A 214 -4.42 -18.86 -16.71
N TYR A 215 -5.16 -19.66 -15.94
CA TYR A 215 -6.19 -20.54 -16.47
C TYR A 215 -7.56 -19.89 -16.36
N THR A 216 -8.10 -19.43 -17.49
CA THR A 216 -9.39 -18.75 -17.59
C THR A 216 -10.55 -19.65 -17.16
N GLY A 217 -10.45 -20.98 -17.34
CA GLY A 217 -11.51 -21.92 -17.01
C GLY A 217 -11.89 -21.91 -15.52
N ASP A 218 -10.91 -21.86 -14.61
CA ASP A 218 -11.19 -21.86 -13.16
C ASP A 218 -11.80 -20.53 -12.71
N MET A 219 -11.38 -19.41 -13.30
CA MET A 219 -11.99 -18.11 -13.06
C MET A 219 -13.45 -18.07 -13.52
N ILE A 220 -13.72 -18.57 -14.73
CA ILE A 220 -15.08 -18.64 -15.27
C ILE A 220 -15.97 -19.53 -14.38
N ASN A 221 -15.44 -20.66 -13.91
CA ASN A 221 -16.15 -21.53 -12.97
C ASN A 221 -16.42 -20.85 -11.62
N PHE A 222 -15.46 -20.06 -11.11
CA PHE A 222 -15.64 -19.25 -9.92
C PHE A 222 -16.77 -18.23 -10.10
N LEU A 223 -16.81 -17.52 -11.23
CA LEU A 223 -17.85 -16.54 -11.54
C LEU A 223 -19.24 -17.17 -11.70
N HIS A 224 -19.36 -18.30 -12.40
CA HIS A 224 -20.66 -18.97 -12.62
C HIS A 224 -21.34 -19.43 -11.33
N ARG A 225 -20.58 -19.78 -10.28
CA ARG A 225 -21.17 -20.19 -8.99
C ARG A 225 -21.72 -19.02 -8.18
N ARG A 226 -21.45 -17.78 -8.59
CA ARG A 226 -21.86 -16.56 -7.90
C ARG A 226 -23.07 -15.88 -8.54
N ALA A 227 -23.37 -16.21 -9.80
CA ALA A 227 -24.57 -15.78 -10.52
C ALA A 227 -25.77 -16.66 -10.13
#